data_AF-A0A535EAR2-F1
#
_entry.id   AF-A0A535EAR2-F1
#
_cell.length_a   1.000
_cell.length_b   1.000
_cell.length_c   1.000
_cell.angle_alpha   90.00
_cell.angle_beta   90.00
_cell.angle_gamma   90.00
#
_symmetry.space_group_name_H-M   'P 1'
#
loop_
_entity.id
_entity.type
_entity.pdbx_description
1 polymer ?
#
loop_
_entity_poly.entity_id
_entity_poly.type
_entity_poly.pdbx_seq_one_letter_code
_entity_poly.pdbx_strand_id
1 'polypeptide(L)'
;MNGGGRRGTWDQPTRVAGPAALTTEAMRGVCFCLLYDLCCWLASVRRPVPTDVEEYTLGTLREIGDPRQRLGRYVNGSLLLSWEQALEPFFGSGATLEPELGEAGSFQERGRDAAGRMRAELRFGNRSSVLDRSQRRHQLQTNDWILTVLLSPELGGFVENATIRRA
;
A
#
# COMPACT_ATOMS: atom_id res chain seq x y z
N MET A 1 -30.33 44.64 45.18
CA MET A 1 -29.09 44.51 44.39
C MET A 1 -29.13 43.16 43.68
N ASN A 2 -28.99 43.21 42.36
CA ASN A 2 -29.21 42.13 41.41
C ASN A 2 -28.05 41.12 41.39
N GLY A 3 -28.32 39.90 40.91
CA GLY A 3 -27.35 39.16 40.10
C GLY A 3 -27.07 37.72 40.51
N GLY A 4 -28.03 36.81 40.29
CA GLY A 4 -27.74 35.39 40.16
C GLY A 4 -26.92 35.13 38.88
N GLY A 5 -25.70 34.64 39.04
CA GLY A 5 -24.81 34.24 37.95
C GLY A 5 -24.79 32.73 37.79
N ARG A 6 -25.78 32.17 37.08
CA ARG A 6 -25.64 30.86 36.44
C ARG A 6 -24.48 30.94 35.46
N ARG A 7 -23.31 30.39 35.80
CA ARG A 7 -22.27 30.10 34.81
C ARG A 7 -22.78 28.95 33.95
N GLY A 8 -23.23 29.31 32.76
CA GLY A 8 -23.60 28.40 31.70
C GLY A 8 -22.51 27.36 31.48
N THR A 9 -22.97 26.13 31.38
CA THR A 9 -22.40 25.06 30.57
C THR A 9 -21.68 25.65 29.35
N TRP A 10 -20.36 25.53 29.35
CA TRP A 10 -19.63 25.48 28.10
C TRP A 10 -20.11 24.20 27.43
N ASP A 11 -21.03 24.34 26.48
CA ASP A 11 -21.21 23.37 25.42
C ASP A 11 -19.81 23.08 24.87
N GLN A 12 -19.22 21.99 25.36
CA GLN A 12 -18.16 21.35 24.63
C GLN A 12 -18.80 20.99 23.29
N PRO A 13 -18.30 21.46 22.15
CA PRO A 13 -18.58 20.74 20.93
C PRO A 13 -18.08 19.33 21.22
N THR A 14 -19.02 18.40 21.28
CA THR A 14 -18.71 16.98 21.24
C THR A 14 -17.80 16.87 20.03
N ARG A 15 -16.48 16.74 20.26
CA ARG A 15 -15.56 16.34 19.21
C ARG A 15 -16.10 14.98 18.83
N VAL A 16 -16.91 14.95 17.77
CA VAL A 16 -17.17 13.74 17.02
C VAL A 16 -15.75 13.25 16.74
N ALA A 17 -15.38 12.17 17.44
CA ALA A 17 -14.11 11.54 17.22
C ALA A 17 -14.12 11.19 15.73
N GLY A 18 -13.42 11.97 14.92
CA GLY A 18 -13.11 11.56 13.56
C GLY A 18 -12.49 10.16 13.63
N PRO A 19 -12.60 9.37 12.56
CA PRO A 19 -12.05 8.02 12.53
C PRO A 19 -10.63 8.05 13.12
N ALA A 20 -10.37 7.17 14.10
CA ALA A 20 -9.09 7.15 14.81
C ALA A 20 -7.95 7.13 13.79
N ALA A 21 -7.07 8.13 13.86
CA ALA A 21 -5.96 8.24 12.91
C ALA A 21 -5.14 6.94 12.95
N LEU A 22 -4.94 6.32 11.79
CA LEU A 22 -4.16 5.09 11.70
C LEU A 22 -2.75 5.29 12.27
N THR A 23 -2.33 4.32 13.08
CA THR A 23 -0.97 4.27 13.62
C THR A 23 0.04 4.06 12.49
N THR A 24 1.26 4.55 12.69
CA THR A 24 2.36 4.36 11.75
C THR A 24 2.62 2.87 11.46
N GLU A 25 2.41 1.99 12.44
CA GLU A 25 2.54 0.53 12.31
C GLU A 25 1.47 -0.07 11.38
N ALA A 26 0.19 0.30 11.57
CA ALA A 26 -0.88 -0.16 10.69
C ALA A 26 -0.61 0.24 9.24
N MET A 27 -0.14 1.47 9.02
CA MET A 27 0.21 1.97 7.70
C MET A 27 1.43 1.28 7.08
N ARG A 28 2.43 0.92 7.90
CA ARG A 28 3.54 0.08 7.46
C ARG A 28 3.05 -1.29 6.96
N GLY A 29 2.11 -1.91 7.68
CA GLY A 29 1.47 -3.16 7.27
C GLY A 29 0.76 -3.04 5.91
N VAL A 30 0.05 -1.94 5.68
CA VAL A 30 -0.58 -1.65 4.37
C VAL A 30 0.46 -1.54 3.25
N CYS A 31 1.56 -0.81 3.48
CA CYS A 31 2.64 -0.70 2.49
C CYS A 31 3.26 -2.06 2.16
N PHE A 32 3.40 -2.94 3.15
CA PHE A 32 3.85 -4.31 2.92
C PHE A 32 2.84 -5.09 2.09
N CYS A 33 1.54 -5.05 2.44
CA CYS A 33 0.48 -5.71 1.67
C CYS A 33 0.47 -5.25 0.21
N LEU A 34 0.64 -3.93 -0.02
CA LEU A 34 0.74 -3.34 -1.35
C LEU A 34 1.89 -3.94 -2.16
N LEU A 35 3.10 -3.99 -1.59
CA LEU A 35 4.25 -4.60 -2.27
C LEU A 35 4.03 -6.08 -2.54
N TYR A 36 3.54 -6.83 -1.56
CA TYR A 36 3.28 -8.26 -1.69
C TYR A 36 2.30 -8.55 -2.84
N ASP A 37 1.18 -7.83 -2.87
CA ASP A 37 0.15 -8.01 -3.89
C ASP A 37 0.61 -7.57 -5.28
N LEU A 38 1.37 -6.47 -5.38
CA LEU A 38 2.00 -6.05 -6.63
C LEU A 38 2.99 -7.10 -7.15
N CYS A 39 3.85 -7.65 -6.28
CA CYS A 39 4.77 -8.71 -6.65
C CYS A 39 4.03 -9.97 -7.10
N CYS A 40 2.98 -10.40 -6.40
CA CYS A 40 2.15 -11.53 -6.82
C CYS A 40 1.50 -11.28 -8.19
N TRP A 41 1.02 -10.05 -8.43
CA TRP A 41 0.39 -9.70 -9.69
C TRP A 41 1.39 -9.75 -10.85
N LEU A 42 2.56 -9.15 -10.69
CA LEU A 42 3.64 -9.16 -11.68
C LEU A 42 4.21 -10.58 -11.92
N ALA A 43 4.22 -11.41 -10.89
CA ALA A 43 4.63 -12.81 -10.97
C ALA A 43 3.54 -13.74 -11.51
N SER A 44 2.33 -13.24 -11.79
CA SER A 44 1.15 -14.04 -12.15
C SER A 44 0.80 -15.14 -11.14
N VAL A 45 1.11 -14.91 -9.85
CA VAL A 45 0.83 -15.85 -8.76
C VAL A 45 -0.61 -15.68 -8.29
N ARG A 46 -1.46 -16.67 -8.59
CA ARG A 46 -2.88 -16.72 -8.22
C ARG A 46 -3.13 -17.76 -7.13
N ARG A 47 -2.92 -17.36 -5.88
CA ARG A 47 -3.19 -18.19 -4.70
C ARG A 47 -3.51 -17.30 -3.49
N PRO A 48 -4.20 -17.84 -2.47
CA PRO A 48 -4.36 -17.18 -1.19
C PRO A 48 -3.01 -16.79 -0.58
N VAL A 49 -3.01 -15.76 0.25
CA VAL A 49 -1.82 -15.37 1.01
C VAL A 49 -1.51 -16.47 2.03
N PRO A 50 -0.30 -17.07 2.00
CA PRO A 50 0.09 -18.08 2.97
C PRO A 50 0.06 -17.56 4.41
N THR A 51 -0.28 -18.43 5.36
CA THR A 51 -0.46 -18.05 6.77
C THR A 51 0.83 -17.59 7.44
N ASP A 52 1.98 -18.08 6.96
CA ASP A 52 3.34 -17.77 7.39
C ASP A 52 3.86 -16.41 6.89
N VAL A 53 3.11 -15.69 6.04
CA VAL A 53 3.41 -14.29 5.68
C VAL A 53 2.83 -13.36 6.76
N GLU A 54 3.51 -13.27 7.90
CA GLU A 54 3.06 -12.54 9.10
C GLU A 54 2.89 -11.03 8.86
N GLU A 55 3.68 -10.44 7.98
CA GLU A 55 3.65 -9.01 7.67
C GLU A 55 2.43 -8.61 6.82
N TYR A 56 1.66 -9.58 6.31
CA TYR A 56 0.41 -9.31 5.60
C TYR A 56 -0.73 -9.04 6.58
N THR A 57 -0.93 -7.77 6.91
CA THR A 57 -1.87 -7.32 7.96
C THR A 57 -3.34 -7.20 7.51
N LEU A 58 -3.63 -7.19 6.21
CA LEU A 58 -5.00 -7.10 5.67
C LEU A 58 -5.71 -8.47 5.71
N GLY A 59 -5.93 -8.99 6.92
CA GLY A 59 -6.38 -10.37 7.16
C GLY A 59 -7.64 -10.79 6.38
N THR A 60 -8.60 -9.90 6.18
CA THR A 60 -9.85 -10.19 5.43
C THR A 60 -9.62 -10.45 3.95
N LEU A 61 -8.46 -10.10 3.41
CA LEU A 61 -8.12 -10.25 1.99
C LEU A 61 -7.31 -11.52 1.70
N ARG A 62 -6.80 -12.21 2.74
CA ARG A 62 -5.87 -13.35 2.58
C ARG A 62 -6.44 -14.47 1.71
N GLU A 63 -7.74 -14.77 1.86
CA GLU A 63 -8.44 -15.84 1.13
C GLU A 63 -8.66 -15.53 -0.36
N ILE A 64 -8.54 -14.26 -0.77
CA ILE A 64 -8.72 -13.88 -2.17
C ILE A 64 -7.47 -14.30 -2.94
N GLY A 65 -7.58 -15.30 -3.82
CA GLY A 65 -6.43 -15.83 -4.54
C GLY A 65 -5.87 -14.91 -5.63
N ASP A 66 -6.70 -14.05 -6.22
CA ASP A 66 -6.29 -13.14 -7.29
C ASP A 66 -5.71 -11.83 -6.69
N PRO A 67 -4.40 -11.54 -6.87
CA PRO A 67 -3.79 -10.33 -6.34
C PRO A 67 -4.42 -9.05 -6.89
N ARG A 68 -4.92 -9.06 -8.14
CA ARG A 68 -5.59 -7.89 -8.71
C ARG A 68 -6.92 -7.62 -8.02
N GLN A 69 -7.63 -8.67 -7.60
CA GLN A 69 -8.84 -8.51 -6.79
C GLN A 69 -8.52 -8.01 -5.39
N ARG A 70 -7.43 -8.48 -4.76
CA ARG A 70 -6.97 -7.95 -3.46
C ARG A 70 -6.65 -6.46 -3.55
N LEU A 71 -5.83 -6.05 -4.51
CA LEU A 71 -5.51 -4.63 -4.77
C LEU A 71 -6.78 -3.80 -4.96
N GLY A 72 -7.77 -4.32 -5.70
CA GLY A 72 -9.05 -3.65 -5.91
C GLY A 72 -9.88 -3.39 -4.64
N ARG A 73 -9.53 -3.99 -3.49
CA ARG A 73 -10.22 -3.75 -2.21
C ARG A 73 -9.67 -2.56 -1.43
N TYR A 74 -8.43 -2.15 -1.67
CA TYR A 74 -7.76 -1.13 -0.86
C TYR A 74 -6.92 -0.12 -1.65
N VAL A 75 -6.87 -0.24 -2.97
CA VAL A 75 -6.22 0.72 -3.86
C VAL A 75 -7.27 1.55 -4.60
N ASN A 76 -7.01 2.85 -4.76
CA ASN A 76 -7.82 3.74 -5.58
C ASN A 76 -8.05 3.15 -6.97
N GLY A 77 -9.32 2.99 -7.35
CA GLY A 77 -9.69 2.33 -8.61
C GLY A 77 -9.09 3.01 -9.85
N SER A 78 -8.95 4.33 -9.84
CA SER A 78 -8.34 5.08 -10.95
C SER A 78 -6.83 4.81 -11.05
N LEU A 79 -6.15 4.75 -9.89
CA LEU A 79 -4.73 4.37 -9.82
C LEU A 79 -4.53 2.95 -10.35
N LEU A 80 -5.37 2.02 -9.89
CA LEU A 80 -5.26 0.62 -10.29
C LEU A 80 -5.52 0.42 -11.79
N LEU A 81 -6.51 1.12 -12.36
CA LEU A 81 -6.75 1.14 -13.81
C LEU A 81 -5.54 1.67 -14.59
N SER A 82 -4.89 2.74 -14.09
CA SER A 82 -3.68 3.27 -14.74
C SER A 82 -2.52 2.28 -14.72
N TRP A 83 -2.37 1.51 -13.63
CA TRP A 83 -1.37 0.44 -13.55
C TRP A 83 -1.67 -0.70 -14.50
N GLU A 84 -2.94 -1.10 -14.63
CA GLU A 84 -3.35 -2.12 -15.59
C GLU A 84 -2.97 -1.73 -17.01
N GLN A 85 -3.26 -0.48 -17.41
CA GLN A 85 -2.90 0.04 -18.72
C GLN A 85 -1.39 0.09 -18.93
N ALA A 86 -0.64 0.51 -17.91
CA ALA A 86 0.82 0.59 -17.99
C ALA A 86 1.50 -0.80 -18.04
N LEU A 87 0.91 -1.80 -17.40
CA LEU A 87 1.44 -3.17 -17.33
C LEU A 87 0.93 -4.09 -18.44
N GLU A 88 -0.08 -3.66 -19.21
CA GLU A 88 -0.64 -4.44 -20.32
C GLU A 88 0.42 -4.93 -21.31
N PRO A 89 1.43 -4.14 -21.73
CA PRO A 89 2.48 -4.65 -22.61
C PRO A 89 3.34 -5.76 -21.98
N PHE A 90 3.57 -5.69 -20.68
CA PHE A 90 4.34 -6.70 -19.93
C PHE A 90 3.56 -8.03 -19.82
N PHE A 91 2.28 -7.95 -19.46
CA PHE A 91 1.43 -9.15 -19.42
C PHE A 91 1.17 -9.70 -20.83
N GLY A 92 0.95 -8.82 -21.80
CA GLY A 92 0.78 -9.16 -23.21
C GLY A 92 2.01 -9.83 -23.79
N SER A 93 3.22 -9.48 -23.32
CA SER A 93 4.45 -10.19 -23.69
C SER A 93 4.57 -11.57 -23.07
N GLY A 94 3.61 -12.03 -22.25
CA GLY A 94 3.64 -13.32 -21.56
C GLY A 94 4.83 -13.48 -20.63
N ALA A 95 5.39 -12.36 -20.17
CA ALA A 95 6.48 -12.34 -19.22
C ALA A 95 5.93 -12.41 -17.79
N THR A 96 6.72 -12.92 -16.87
CA THR A 96 6.43 -12.89 -15.43
C THR A 96 7.64 -12.40 -14.65
N LEU A 97 7.38 -11.79 -13.50
CA LEU A 97 8.43 -11.42 -12.57
C LEU A 97 8.75 -12.60 -11.65
N GLU A 98 10.02 -12.89 -11.45
CA GLU A 98 10.52 -13.64 -10.30
C GLU A 98 10.96 -12.61 -9.24
N PRO A 99 10.09 -12.26 -8.29
CA PRO A 99 10.35 -11.15 -7.37
C PRO A 99 11.43 -11.54 -6.36
N GLU A 100 12.48 -10.74 -6.31
CA GLU A 100 13.51 -10.82 -5.29
C GLU A 100 13.80 -9.39 -4.79
N LEU A 101 13.09 -9.00 -3.75
CA LEU A 101 13.33 -7.73 -3.08
C LEU A 101 14.48 -7.92 -2.10
N GLY A 102 15.51 -7.10 -2.23
CA GLY A 102 16.57 -6.96 -1.22
C GLY A 102 16.02 -6.37 0.08
N GLU A 103 16.89 -6.19 1.08
CA GLU A 103 16.47 -5.60 2.35
C GLU A 103 15.66 -4.31 2.12
N ALA A 104 14.50 -4.26 2.79
CA ALA A 104 13.67 -3.07 2.81
C ALA A 104 14.42 -1.99 3.60
N GLY A 105 15.08 -1.07 2.88
CA GLY A 105 15.58 0.15 3.46
C GLY A 105 14.44 0.92 4.14
N SER A 106 14.61 1.22 5.42
CA SER A 106 13.73 2.00 6.31
C SER A 106 12.38 2.46 5.75
N PHE A 107 11.29 2.04 6.39
CA PHE A 107 10.01 2.73 6.26
C PHE A 107 10.10 4.12 6.90
N GLN A 108 9.65 5.17 6.21
CA GLN A 108 9.66 6.54 6.70
C GLN A 108 8.30 7.20 6.51
N GLU A 109 7.70 7.69 7.60
CA GLU A 109 6.56 8.62 7.53
C GLU A 109 7.09 10.01 7.16
N ARG A 110 6.65 10.55 6.02
CA ARG A 110 7.02 11.87 5.50
C ARG A 110 6.10 12.99 6.00
N GLY A 111 5.10 12.65 6.80
CA GLY A 111 4.12 13.57 7.36
C GLY A 111 2.70 13.28 6.92
N ARG A 112 1.78 14.11 7.41
CA ARG A 112 0.34 14.02 7.16
C ARG A 112 -0.16 15.36 6.66
N ASP A 113 -1.14 15.34 5.76
CA ASP A 113 -1.80 16.56 5.32
C ASP A 113 -2.99 16.94 6.22
N ALA A 114 -3.64 18.06 5.90
CA ALA A 114 -4.79 18.57 6.66
C ALA A 114 -6.00 17.62 6.65
N ALA A 115 -6.09 16.70 5.68
CA ALA A 115 -7.11 15.66 5.62
C ALA A 115 -6.70 14.38 6.38
N GLY A 116 -5.54 14.41 7.06
CA GLY A 116 -5.00 13.26 7.79
C GLY A 116 -4.40 12.18 6.89
N ARG A 117 -4.26 12.43 5.58
CA ARG A 117 -3.62 11.48 4.66
C ARG A 117 -2.13 11.46 4.94
N MET A 118 -1.56 10.26 5.08
CA MET A 118 -0.15 10.10 5.36
C MET A 118 0.63 9.83 4.09
N ARG A 119 1.77 10.50 3.95
CA ARG A 119 2.77 10.14 2.95
C ARG A 119 3.80 9.20 3.57
N ALA A 120 3.90 7.99 3.05
CA ALA A 120 4.91 7.00 3.43
C ALA A 120 5.97 6.89 2.34
N GLU A 121 7.21 6.60 2.74
CA GLU A 121 8.26 6.13 1.85
C GLU A 121 8.78 4.78 2.33
N LEU A 122 8.91 3.85 1.39
CA LEU A 122 9.53 2.55 1.61
C LEU A 122 10.67 2.41 0.61
N ARG A 123 11.88 2.15 1.13
CA ARG A 123 13.03 1.87 0.29
C ARG A 123 13.25 0.37 0.21
N PHE A 124 13.72 -0.12 -0.92
CA PHE A 124 14.06 -1.53 -1.08
C PHE A 124 15.03 -1.71 -2.24
N GLY A 125 15.92 -2.70 -2.12
CA GLY A 125 16.71 -3.17 -3.25
C GLY A 125 15.88 -4.05 -4.17
N ASN A 126 16.11 -4.01 -5.48
CA ASN A 126 15.52 -4.95 -6.43
C ASN A 126 16.60 -5.85 -7.03
N ARG A 127 16.49 -7.16 -6.82
CA ARG A 127 17.31 -8.20 -7.47
C ARG A 127 16.46 -9.14 -8.32
N SER A 128 15.20 -8.78 -8.58
CA SER A 128 14.24 -9.59 -9.32
C SER A 128 14.73 -9.95 -10.72
N SER A 129 14.19 -11.02 -11.27
CA SER A 129 14.38 -11.40 -12.67
C SER A 129 13.06 -11.38 -13.42
N VAL A 130 13.13 -11.27 -14.74
CA VAL A 130 11.98 -11.51 -15.62
C VAL A 130 12.14 -12.87 -16.27
N LEU A 131 11.08 -13.67 -16.23
CA LEU A 131 10.95 -14.89 -17.03
C LEU A 131 10.17 -14.51 -18.29
N ASP A 132 10.74 -14.82 -19.46
CA ASP A 132 10.02 -14.63 -20.73
C ASP A 132 9.04 -15.79 -21.03
N ARG A 133 8.37 -15.73 -22.18
CA ARG A 133 7.43 -16.77 -22.63
C ARG A 133 8.07 -18.17 -22.72
N SER A 134 9.37 -18.23 -22.94
CA SER A 134 10.15 -19.47 -23.04
C SER A 134 10.71 -19.91 -21.68
N GLN A 135 10.30 -19.27 -20.58
CA GLN A 135 10.81 -19.47 -19.22
C GLN A 135 12.31 -19.20 -19.10
N ARG A 136 12.88 -18.42 -20.02
CA ARG A 136 14.27 -17.98 -19.89
C ARG A 136 14.33 -16.83 -18.91
N ARG A 137 15.26 -16.94 -17.95
CA ARG A 137 15.51 -15.94 -16.93
C ARG A 137 16.39 -14.81 -17.47
N HIS A 138 15.94 -13.58 -17.25
CA HIS A 138 16.63 -12.33 -17.56
C HIS A 138 16.78 -11.53 -16.27
N GLN A 139 18.02 -11.41 -15.80
CA GLN A 139 18.32 -10.66 -14.57
C GLN A 139 18.06 -9.17 -14.80
N LEU A 140 17.23 -8.55 -13.96
CA LEU A 140 17.06 -7.10 -13.99
C LEU A 140 18.28 -6.42 -13.35
N GLN A 141 18.54 -5.18 -13.76
CA GLN A 141 19.56 -4.36 -13.13
C GLN A 141 19.26 -4.17 -11.65
N THR A 142 20.25 -4.50 -10.81
CA THR A 142 20.18 -4.23 -9.38
C THR A 142 20.12 -2.74 -9.14
N ASN A 143 19.03 -2.27 -8.54
CA ASN A 143 18.82 -0.87 -8.20
C ASN A 143 18.09 -0.78 -6.87
N ASP A 144 18.35 0.31 -6.15
CA ASP A 144 17.54 0.70 -5.01
C ASP A 144 16.36 1.56 -5.50
N TRP A 145 15.19 1.29 -4.93
CA TRP A 145 13.95 1.94 -5.27
C TRP A 145 13.31 2.57 -4.04
N ILE A 146 12.56 3.64 -4.27
CA ILE A 146 11.73 4.30 -3.27
C ILE A 146 10.30 4.27 -3.78
N LEU A 147 9.44 3.54 -3.06
CA LEU A 147 7.99 3.58 -3.20
C LEU A 147 7.45 4.66 -2.27
N THR A 148 6.85 5.69 -2.84
CA THR A 148 6.08 6.70 -2.10
C THR A 148 4.61 6.32 -2.16
N VAL A 149 3.94 6.22 -1.01
CA VAL A 149 2.52 5.88 -0.91
C VAL A 149 1.78 7.02 -0.20
N LEU A 150 0.64 7.43 -0.73
CA LEU A 150 -0.31 8.31 -0.05
C LEU A 150 -1.47 7.47 0.48
N LEU A 151 -1.61 7.44 1.81
CA LEU A 151 -2.58 6.61 2.52
C LEU A 151 -3.70 7.45 3.13
N SER A 152 -4.95 7.08 2.88
CA SER A 152 -6.13 7.70 3.51
C SER A 152 -6.48 7.03 4.85
N PRO A 153 -6.81 7.81 5.89
CA PRO A 153 -7.21 7.28 7.20
C PRO A 153 -8.64 6.72 7.23
N GLU A 154 -9.51 7.14 6.32
CA GLU A 154 -10.98 6.92 6.40
C GLU A 154 -11.40 5.45 6.28
N LEU A 155 -10.56 4.60 5.72
CA LEU A 155 -10.87 3.19 5.43
C LEU A 155 -9.87 2.21 6.04
N GLY A 156 -9.14 2.61 7.09
CA GLY A 156 -8.16 1.74 7.72
C GLY A 156 -6.87 1.53 6.90
N GLY A 157 -6.62 2.38 5.91
CA GLY A 157 -5.34 2.46 5.20
C GLY A 157 -5.49 2.25 3.70
N PHE A 158 -6.32 3.06 3.06
CA PHE A 158 -6.55 2.99 1.62
C PHE A 158 -5.43 3.69 0.86
N VAL A 159 -4.93 3.07 -0.21
CA VAL A 159 -3.88 3.63 -1.08
C VAL A 159 -4.52 4.57 -2.09
N GLU A 160 -4.40 5.87 -1.84
CA GLU A 160 -4.91 6.91 -2.74
C GLU A 160 -4.01 7.12 -3.96
N ASN A 161 -2.70 7.04 -3.72
CA ASN A 161 -1.69 7.19 -4.76
C ASN A 161 -0.44 6.41 -4.38
N ALA A 162 0.29 5.92 -5.38
CA ALA A 162 1.60 5.31 -5.18
C ALA A 162 2.50 5.56 -6.39
N THR A 163 3.73 5.97 -6.12
CA THR A 163 4.74 6.25 -7.14
C THR A 163 6.05 5.57 -6.78
N ILE A 164 6.77 5.10 -7.79
CA ILE A 164 8.08 4.45 -7.62
C ILE A 164 9.14 5.25 -8.37
N ARG A 165 10.32 5.41 -7.75
CA ARG A 165 11.49 6.04 -8.37
C ARG A 165 12.77 5.34 -7.92
N ARG A 166 13.83 5.47 -8.70
CA ARG A 166 15.17 5.07 -8.25
C ARG A 166 15.58 5.94 -7.05
N ALA A 167 16.27 5.32 -6.10
CA ALA A 167 16.69 5.96 -4.84
C ALA A 167 17.65 7.12 -5.08
#